data_AF-A0A8S3Y6K2-F1
#
_entry.id   AF-A0A8S3Y6K2-F1
#
_cell.length_a   1.000
_cell.length_b   1.000
_cell.length_c   1.000
_cell.angle_alpha   90.00
_cell.angle_beta   90.00
_cell.angle_gamma   90.00
#
_symmetry.space_group_name_H-M   'P 1'
#
loop_
_entity.id
_entity.type
_entity.pdbx_description
1 polymer ?
#
loop_
_entity_poly.entity_id
_entity_poly.type
_entity_poly.pdbx_seq_one_letter_code
_entity_poly.pdbx_strand_id
1 'polypeptide(L)'
;MPVVVDSNDDGTVAQELELEQMRSTLEEAIVETLSNLSKIDRDFPRLALSKRNRAVVRAVNPMLVTYLEASRDLCETDSILFGAALAVCPIIDAKLSMAGRATGQSSAIPAWRIRIEERIAKARALIGRLICFRSGNTRPRIVRTVRMAFAGTNVSLSQPDII
;
A
#
# COMPACT_ATOMS: atom_id res chain seq x y z
N MET A 1 44.02 2.92 37.83
CA MET A 1 42.57 3.13 37.70
C MET A 1 42.08 2.33 36.51
N PRO A 2 41.07 1.46 36.64
CA PRO A 2 40.49 0.79 35.49
C PRO A 2 39.53 1.76 34.79
N VAL A 3 39.67 1.88 33.48
CA VAL A 3 38.75 2.61 32.61
C VAL A 3 37.53 1.69 32.43
N VAL A 4 36.39 2.14 32.95
CA VAL A 4 35.09 1.50 32.71
C VAL A 4 34.75 1.77 31.24
N VAL A 5 34.76 0.72 30.43
CA VAL A 5 34.25 0.75 29.06
C VAL A 5 32.73 0.69 29.15
N ASP A 6 32.09 1.80 28.79
CA ASP A 6 30.65 1.98 28.79
C ASP A 6 30.00 0.94 27.86
N SER A 7 29.14 0.09 28.42
CA SER A 7 28.56 -1.09 27.78
C SER A 7 27.26 -0.79 27.03
N ASN A 8 27.10 0.44 26.54
CA ASN A 8 25.88 0.91 25.88
C ASN A 8 25.95 0.90 24.35
N ASP A 9 27.14 0.74 23.76
CA ASP A 9 27.34 0.82 22.29
C ASP A 9 26.99 -0.51 21.58
N ASP A 10 27.19 -1.63 22.27
CA ASP A 10 26.97 -2.99 21.73
C ASP A 10 25.48 -3.28 21.46
N GLY A 11 24.58 -2.67 22.26
CA GLY A 11 23.14 -2.80 22.10
C GLY A 11 22.56 -2.02 20.91
N THR A 12 23.20 -0.92 20.52
CA THR A 12 22.83 -0.11 19.34
C THR A 12 23.32 -0.77 18.06
N VAL A 13 24.55 -1.27 18.04
CA VAL A 13 25.12 -1.97 16.87
C VAL A 13 24.35 -3.27 16.56
N ALA A 14 23.95 -4.02 17.59
CA ALA A 14 23.12 -5.22 17.42
C ALA A 14 21.73 -4.88 16.85
N GLN A 15 21.10 -3.79 17.30
CA GLN A 15 19.81 -3.34 16.77
C GLN A 15 19.89 -2.84 15.32
N GLU A 16 20.96 -2.12 14.98
CA GLU A 16 21.19 -1.68 13.59
C GLU A 16 21.43 -2.88 12.67
N LEU A 17 22.20 -3.87 13.11
CA LEU A 17 22.43 -5.10 12.36
C LEU A 17 21.14 -5.90 12.14
N GLU A 18 20.30 -6.03 13.16
CA GLU A 18 18.98 -6.68 13.05
C GLU A 18 18.05 -5.93 12.08
N LEU A 19 18.09 -4.60 12.09
CA LEU A 19 17.28 -3.76 11.20
C LEU A 19 17.76 -3.89 9.75
N GLU A 20 19.06 -3.91 9.51
CA GLU A 20 19.64 -4.09 8.17
C GLU A 20 19.37 -5.50 7.62
N GLN A 21 19.46 -6.53 8.46
CA GLN A 21 19.07 -7.89 8.07
C GLN A 21 17.59 -7.98 7.69
N MET A 22 16.71 -7.34 8.47
CA MET A 22 15.28 -7.27 8.18
C MET A 22 15.02 -6.55 6.86
N ARG A 23 15.74 -5.45 6.62
CA ARG A 23 15.68 -4.71 5.37
C ARG A 23 16.11 -5.60 4.20
N SER A 24 17.30 -6.18 4.24
CA SER A 24 17.82 -7.07 3.18
C SER A 24 16.85 -8.22 2.87
N THR A 25 16.30 -8.88 3.90
CA THR A 25 15.32 -9.96 3.72
C THR A 25 14.04 -9.47 3.02
N LEU A 26 13.60 -8.25 3.37
CA LEU A 26 12.43 -7.63 2.75
C LEU A 26 12.69 -7.25 1.29
N GLU A 27 13.87 -6.68 0.98
CA GLU A 27 14.25 -6.36 -0.40
C GLU A 27 14.29 -7.62 -1.27
N GLU A 28 14.91 -8.70 -0.79
CA GLU A 28 14.98 -9.99 -1.49
C GLU A 28 13.59 -10.56 -1.78
N ALA A 29 12.72 -10.61 -0.77
CA ALA A 29 11.37 -11.13 -0.93
C ALA A 29 10.51 -10.31 -1.91
N ILE A 30 10.67 -8.98 -1.91
CA ILE A 30 9.98 -8.09 -2.84
C ILE A 30 10.49 -8.32 -4.28
N VAL A 31 11.81 -8.39 -4.48
CA VAL A 31 12.40 -8.62 -5.81
C VAL A 31 11.99 -9.99 -6.36
N GLU A 32 12.00 -11.02 -5.53
CA GLU A 32 11.60 -12.38 -5.94
C GLU A 32 10.12 -12.44 -6.34
N THR A 33 9.24 -11.81 -5.56
CA THR A 33 7.79 -11.79 -5.84
C THR A 33 7.44 -10.97 -7.07
N LEU A 34 8.11 -9.83 -7.28
CA LEU A 34 8.00 -9.05 -8.51
C LEU A 34 8.48 -9.84 -9.73
N SER A 35 9.54 -10.62 -9.61
CA SER A 35 10.04 -11.48 -10.69
C SER A 35 9.07 -12.62 -11.04
N ASN A 36 8.18 -12.99 -10.12
CA ASN A 36 7.23 -14.11 -10.26
C ASN A 36 5.75 -13.70 -10.21
N LEU A 37 5.45 -12.45 -10.62
CA LEU A 37 4.14 -11.77 -10.58
C LEU A 37 2.90 -12.63 -10.88
N SER A 38 3.00 -13.63 -11.76
CA SER A 38 1.88 -14.42 -12.30
C SER A 38 1.69 -15.82 -11.71
N LYS A 39 2.57 -16.30 -10.82
CA LYS A 39 2.60 -17.72 -10.43
C LYS A 39 2.18 -18.04 -8.99
N ILE A 40 1.97 -17.01 -8.16
CA ILE A 40 1.76 -17.22 -6.72
C ILE A 40 0.29 -17.03 -6.39
N ASP A 41 -0.36 -18.11 -5.93
CA ASP A 41 -1.67 -18.04 -5.28
C ASP A 41 -1.50 -17.43 -3.88
N ARG A 42 -2.24 -16.37 -3.59
CA ARG A 42 -1.93 -15.44 -2.48
C ARG A 42 -2.93 -15.62 -1.34
N ASP A 43 -2.70 -16.62 -0.49
CA ASP A 43 -3.48 -16.83 0.74
C ASP A 43 -2.74 -16.25 1.95
N PHE A 44 -3.17 -15.07 2.41
CA PHE A 44 -2.63 -14.48 3.64
C PHE A 44 -3.27 -15.06 4.90
N PRO A 45 -2.47 -15.41 5.92
CA PRO A 45 -3.02 -15.73 7.22
C PRO A 45 -3.68 -14.50 7.82
N ARG A 46 -4.82 -14.71 8.48
CA ARG A 46 -5.42 -13.65 9.30
C ARG A 46 -4.51 -13.37 10.48
N LEU A 47 -3.90 -12.19 10.49
CA LEU A 47 -3.02 -11.77 11.57
C LEU A 47 -3.80 -11.31 12.79
N ALA A 48 -3.47 -11.89 13.95
CA ALA A 48 -3.95 -11.38 15.22
C ALA A 48 -3.37 -9.99 15.48
N LEU A 49 -4.21 -9.03 15.87
CA LEU A 49 -3.81 -7.64 16.14
C LEU A 49 -3.19 -7.47 17.53
N SER A 50 -2.12 -8.22 17.81
CA SER A 50 -1.35 -8.09 19.06
C SER A 50 -0.51 -6.80 19.06
N LYS A 51 -0.07 -6.33 20.24
CA LYS A 51 0.87 -5.19 20.33
C LYS A 51 2.18 -5.48 19.59
N ARG A 52 2.70 -6.71 19.71
CA ARG A 52 3.91 -7.18 19.01
C ARG A 52 3.74 -7.11 17.50
N ASN A 53 2.67 -7.68 16.95
CA ASN A 53 2.46 -7.74 15.50
C ASN A 53 2.32 -6.32 14.91
N ARG A 54 1.66 -5.42 15.64
CA ARG A 54 1.58 -4.00 15.25
C ARG A 54 2.93 -3.29 15.28
N ALA A 55 3.80 -3.62 16.22
CA ALA A 55 5.15 -3.03 16.29
C ALA A 55 5.98 -3.47 15.07
N VAL A 56 5.94 -4.75 14.71
CA VAL A 56 6.65 -5.28 13.52
C VAL A 56 6.13 -4.62 12.24
N VAL A 57 4.81 -4.55 12.06
CA VAL A 57 4.22 -3.88 10.88
C VAL A 57 4.61 -2.40 10.83
N ARG A 58 4.66 -1.70 11.96
CA ARG A 58 5.11 -0.30 12.02
C ARG A 58 6.59 -0.14 11.68
N ALA A 59 7.44 -1.10 12.04
CA ALA A 59 8.87 -1.06 11.72
C ALA A 59 9.11 -1.28 10.22
N VAL A 60 8.29 -2.12 9.58
CA VAL A 60 8.39 -2.46 8.16
C VAL A 60 7.80 -1.39 7.25
N ASN A 61 6.73 -0.71 7.70
CA ASN A 61 6.02 0.24 6.86
C ASN A 61 6.90 1.36 6.25
N PRO A 62 7.86 1.98 6.97
CA PRO A 62 8.81 2.93 6.40
C PRO A 62 9.70 2.34 5.29
N MET A 63 10.08 1.07 5.41
CA MET A 63 10.94 0.38 4.43
C MET A 63 10.22 0.13 3.10
N LEU A 64 8.89 0.11 3.11
CA LEU A 64 8.08 -0.12 1.91
C LEU A 64 7.80 1.15 1.10
N VAL A 65 8.00 2.33 1.68
CA VAL A 65 7.59 3.61 1.06
C VAL A 65 8.19 3.77 -0.33
N THR A 66 9.49 3.54 -0.47
CA THR A 66 10.22 3.68 -1.75
C THR A 66 9.69 2.72 -2.82
N TYR A 67 9.39 1.47 -2.44
CA TYR A 67 8.82 0.47 -3.36
C TYR A 67 7.40 0.83 -3.79
N LEU A 68 6.57 1.28 -2.84
CA LEU A 68 5.19 1.66 -3.10
C LEU A 68 5.10 2.93 -3.96
N GLU A 69 6.00 3.89 -3.77
CA GLU A 69 6.10 5.09 -4.60
C GLU A 69 6.56 4.78 -6.03
N ALA A 70 7.46 3.80 -6.19
CA ALA A 70 7.92 3.35 -7.50
C ALA A 70 6.92 2.43 -8.23
N SER A 71 5.89 1.95 -7.53
CA SER A 71 4.88 1.03 -8.07
C SER A 71 4.06 1.69 -9.16
N ARG A 72 3.93 1.01 -10.31
CA ARG A 72 3.24 1.53 -11.51
C ARG A 72 1.75 1.27 -11.48
N ASP A 73 1.33 0.18 -10.85
CA ASP A 73 -0.07 -0.22 -10.77
C ASP A 73 -0.40 -1.03 -9.51
N LEU A 74 -1.69 -1.35 -9.35
CA LEU A 74 -2.19 -2.07 -8.19
C LEU A 74 -1.76 -3.54 -8.16
N CYS A 75 -1.35 -4.14 -9.28
CA CYS A 75 -0.81 -5.51 -9.32
C CYS A 75 0.61 -5.55 -8.75
N GLU A 76 1.42 -4.57 -9.14
CA GLU A 76 2.77 -4.39 -8.61
C GLU A 76 2.72 -4.05 -7.12
N THR A 77 1.80 -3.15 -6.71
CA THR A 77 1.55 -2.85 -5.31
C THR A 77 1.16 -4.10 -4.51
N ASP A 78 0.24 -4.93 -5.02
CA ASP A 78 -0.15 -6.18 -4.36
C ASP A 78 1.04 -7.14 -4.19
N SER A 79 1.94 -7.19 -5.18
CA SER A 79 3.13 -8.04 -5.15
C SER A 79 4.16 -7.55 -4.14
N ILE A 80 4.40 -6.24 -4.07
CA ILE A 80 5.27 -5.62 -3.06
C ILE A 80 4.75 -5.92 -1.66
N LEU A 81 3.44 -5.74 -1.43
CA LEU A 81 2.82 -6.03 -0.14
C LEU A 81 2.88 -7.53 0.20
N PHE A 82 2.80 -8.40 -0.82
CA PHE A 82 2.95 -9.84 -0.65
C PHE A 82 4.38 -10.24 -0.29
N GLY A 83 5.40 -9.71 -0.98
CA GLY A 83 6.81 -9.92 -0.61
C GLY A 83 7.11 -9.43 0.80
N ALA A 84 6.60 -8.25 1.18
CA ALA A 84 6.73 -7.73 2.53
C ALA A 84 6.12 -8.67 3.58
N ALA A 85 4.94 -9.21 3.31
CA ALA A 85 4.28 -10.15 4.21
C ALA A 85 5.01 -11.50 4.30
N LEU A 86 5.64 -11.98 3.22
CA LEU A 86 6.51 -13.16 3.26
C LEU A 86 7.70 -12.96 4.19
N ALA A 87 8.33 -11.79 4.16
CA ALA A 87 9.43 -11.45 5.06
C ALA A 87 8.97 -11.30 6.53
N VAL A 88 7.76 -10.77 6.75
CA VAL A 88 7.25 -10.46 8.09
C VAL A 88 6.63 -11.66 8.81
N CYS A 89 5.96 -12.56 8.09
CA CYS A 89 5.23 -13.65 8.72
C CYS A 89 6.09 -14.59 9.58
N PRO A 90 7.33 -14.95 9.20
CA PRO A 90 8.24 -15.69 10.06
C PRO A 90 8.55 -14.97 11.39
N ILE A 91 8.62 -13.64 11.40
CA ILE A 91 8.97 -12.83 12.60
C ILE A 91 7.85 -12.84 13.66
N ILE A 92 6.61 -13.02 13.19
CA ILE A 92 5.39 -13.01 14.02
C ILE A 92 4.74 -14.39 14.16
N ASP A 93 5.49 -15.46 13.82
CA ASP A 93 5.05 -16.86 13.85
C ASP A 93 3.72 -17.10 13.09
N ALA A 94 3.47 -16.31 12.04
CA ALA A 94 2.31 -16.48 11.19
C ALA A 94 2.63 -17.46 10.07
N LYS A 95 1.79 -18.50 9.94
CA LYS A 95 1.93 -19.47 8.85
C LYS A 95 1.27 -18.93 7.59
N LEU A 96 2.06 -18.55 6.58
CA LEU A 96 1.52 -18.44 5.22
C LEU A 96 1.17 -19.84 4.72
N SER A 97 -0.07 -20.00 4.26
CA SER A 97 -0.44 -21.17 3.49
C SER A 97 -0.03 -20.92 2.04
N MET A 98 1.14 -21.41 1.66
CA MET A 98 1.57 -21.52 0.26
C MET A 98 0.99 -22.78 -0.41
N ALA A 99 0.07 -23.50 0.27
CA ALA A 99 -0.53 -24.70 -0.23
C ALA A 99 -1.35 -24.36 -1.47
N GLY A 100 -0.80 -24.67 -2.64
CA GLY A 100 -1.48 -24.56 -3.92
C GLY A 100 -2.81 -25.28 -3.83
N ARG A 101 -3.90 -24.51 -3.80
CA ARG A 101 -5.22 -25.09 -3.93
C ARG A 101 -5.31 -25.65 -5.34
N ALA A 102 -5.75 -26.91 -5.38
CA ALA A 102 -6.06 -27.63 -6.59
C ALA A 102 -6.83 -26.75 -7.57
N THR A 103 -6.34 -26.68 -8.81
CA THR A 103 -7.09 -26.49 -10.05
C THR A 103 -8.57 -26.10 -9.86
N GLY A 104 -8.90 -24.80 -9.89
CA GLY A 104 -10.30 -24.41 -10.10
C GLY A 104 -10.79 -23.08 -9.54
N GLN A 105 -10.05 -22.36 -8.70
CA GLN A 105 -10.50 -21.03 -8.26
C GLN A 105 -9.79 -19.95 -9.08
N SER A 106 -10.54 -19.33 -9.99
CA SER A 106 -10.15 -18.13 -10.73
C SER A 106 -9.47 -17.14 -9.79
N SER A 107 -8.33 -16.57 -10.22
CA SER A 107 -7.55 -15.58 -9.49
C SER A 107 -8.48 -14.47 -8.95
N ALA A 108 -8.92 -14.61 -7.71
CA ALA A 108 -9.87 -13.69 -7.14
C ALA A 108 -9.13 -12.36 -6.88
N ILE A 109 -9.51 -11.31 -7.60
CA ILE A 109 -8.95 -9.97 -7.39
C ILE A 109 -9.15 -9.60 -5.91
N PRO A 110 -8.09 -9.20 -5.19
CA PRO A 110 -8.23 -8.86 -3.79
C PRO A 110 -9.31 -7.79 -3.55
N ALA A 111 -10.14 -7.99 -2.52
CA ALA A 111 -11.25 -7.08 -2.24
C ALA A 111 -10.80 -5.63 -1.94
N TRP A 112 -9.55 -5.43 -1.50
CA TRP A 112 -8.99 -4.10 -1.31
C TRP A 112 -8.72 -3.42 -2.67
N ARG A 113 -8.24 -4.18 -3.66
CA ARG A 113 -7.91 -3.69 -4.99
C ARG A 113 -9.16 -3.21 -5.71
N ILE A 114 -10.23 -4.03 -5.69
CA ILE A 114 -11.54 -3.64 -6.24
C ILE A 114 -12.01 -2.31 -5.64
N ARG A 115 -11.93 -2.17 -4.30
CA ARG A 115 -12.34 -0.94 -3.60
C ARG A 115 -11.52 0.28 -4.01
N ILE A 116 -10.22 0.13 -4.27
CA ILE A 116 -9.36 1.22 -4.74
C ILE A 116 -9.67 1.56 -6.20
N GLU A 117 -9.80 0.56 -7.08
CA GLU A 117 -10.16 0.77 -8.49
C GLU A 117 -11.50 1.50 -8.63
N GLU A 118 -12.51 1.14 -7.83
CA GLU A 118 -13.79 1.84 -7.78
C GLU A 118 -13.65 3.31 -7.35
N ARG A 119 -12.80 3.59 -6.36
CA ARG A 119 -12.54 4.96 -5.91
C ARG A 119 -11.83 5.77 -6.98
N ILE A 120 -10.84 5.19 -7.65
CA ILE A 120 -10.14 5.81 -8.79
C ILE A 120 -11.13 6.10 -9.92
N ALA A 121 -12.01 5.14 -10.25
CA ALA A 121 -13.03 5.32 -11.29
C ALA A 121 -14.00 6.46 -10.94
N LYS A 122 -14.46 6.54 -9.69
CA LYS A 122 -15.30 7.65 -9.20
C LYS A 122 -14.58 9.00 -9.29
N ALA A 123 -13.30 9.05 -8.91
CA ALA A 123 -12.49 10.27 -9.01
C ALA A 123 -12.31 10.71 -10.47
N ARG A 124 -11.95 9.79 -11.37
CA ARG A 124 -11.83 10.07 -12.81
C ARG A 124 -13.13 10.59 -13.41
N ALA A 125 -14.26 10.00 -13.03
CA ALA A 125 -15.58 10.46 -13.48
C ALA A 125 -15.90 11.87 -12.98
N LEU A 126 -15.51 12.20 -11.74
CA LEU A 126 -15.68 13.55 -11.19
C LEU A 126 -14.79 14.56 -11.92
N ILE A 127 -13.51 14.25 -12.14
CA ILE A 127 -12.57 15.07 -12.92
C ILE A 127 -13.13 15.32 -14.33
N GLY A 128 -13.60 14.29 -15.02
CA GLY A 128 -14.21 14.44 -16.35
C GLY A 128 -15.41 15.39 -16.35
N ARG A 129 -16.28 15.33 -15.34
CA ARG A 129 -17.40 16.26 -15.21
C ARG A 129 -16.95 17.69 -14.91
N LEU A 130 -15.90 17.88 -14.11
CA LEU A 130 -15.30 19.19 -13.85
C LEU A 130 -14.69 19.78 -15.12
N ILE A 131 -13.99 18.98 -15.93
CA ILE A 131 -13.45 19.40 -17.22
C ILE A 131 -14.59 19.81 -18.17
N CYS A 132 -15.65 19.01 -18.29
CA CYS A 132 -16.80 19.36 -19.11
C CYS A 132 -17.44 20.68 -18.66
N PHE A 133 -17.57 20.89 -17.34
CA PHE A 133 -18.08 22.15 -16.79
C PHE A 133 -17.17 23.34 -17.16
N ARG A 134 -15.84 23.19 -17.02
CA ARG A 134 -14.84 24.20 -17.42
C ARG A 134 -14.94 24.53 -18.92
N SER A 135 -15.21 23.55 -19.77
CA SER A 135 -15.45 23.76 -21.21
C SER A 135 -16.81 24.39 -21.55
N GLY A 136 -17.57 24.87 -20.56
CA GLY A 136 -18.85 25.56 -20.76
C GLY A 136 -20.08 24.64 -20.82
N ASN A 137 -19.95 23.36 -20.48
CA ASN A 137 -21.09 22.45 -20.47
C ASN A 137 -21.96 22.65 -19.22
N THR A 138 -23.10 23.30 -19.41
CA THR A 138 -24.05 23.66 -18.34
C THR A 138 -25.20 22.65 -18.15
N ARG A 139 -25.07 21.42 -18.68
CA ARG A 139 -26.09 20.38 -18.47
C ARG A 139 -26.40 20.21 -16.96
N PRO A 140 -27.69 20.14 -16.55
CA PRO A 140 -28.06 20.14 -15.13
C PRO A 140 -27.35 19.10 -14.26
N ARG A 141 -27.09 17.90 -14.81
CA ARG A 141 -26.36 16.83 -14.10
C ARG A 141 -24.90 17.19 -13.80
N ILE A 142 -24.24 17.89 -14.72
CA ILE A 142 -22.85 18.34 -14.56
C ILE A 142 -22.79 19.44 -13.51
N VAL A 143 -23.63 20.47 -13.65
CA VAL A 143 -23.73 21.59 -12.69
C VAL A 143 -24.04 21.09 -11.27
N ARG A 144 -24.98 20.14 -11.13
CA ARG A 144 -25.30 19.54 -9.82
C ARG A 144 -24.12 18.77 -9.23
N THR A 145 -23.38 18.04 -10.05
CA THR A 145 -22.18 17.31 -9.58
C THR A 145 -21.12 18.29 -9.09
N VAL A 146 -20.85 19.35 -9.86
CA VAL A 146 -19.86 20.37 -9.52
C VAL A 146 -20.26 21.09 -8.21
N ARG A 147 -21.54 21.47 -8.07
CA ARG A 147 -22.09 22.05 -6.83
C ARG A 147 -21.90 21.14 -5.63
N MET A 148 -22.11 19.84 -5.78
CA MET A 148 -21.91 18.89 -4.69
C MET A 148 -20.43 18.66 -4.39
N ALA A 149 -19.56 18.67 -5.39
CA ALA A 149 -18.11 18.51 -5.21
C ALA A 149 -17.48 19.68 -4.45
N PHE A 150 -17.99 20.90 -4.66
CA PHE A 150 -17.55 22.12 -3.97
C PHE A 150 -18.51 22.56 -2.85
N ALA A 151 -19.43 21.70 -2.43
CA ALA A 151 -20.33 22.03 -1.32
C ALA A 151 -19.52 22.23 -0.04
N GLY A 152 -19.64 23.40 0.58
CA GLY A 152 -18.89 23.75 1.78
C GLY A 152 -17.45 24.23 1.52
N THR A 153 -17.07 24.44 0.25
CA THR A 153 -15.85 25.18 -0.09
C THR A 153 -16.21 26.61 -0.49
N ASN A 154 -15.26 27.55 -0.37
CA ASN A 154 -15.45 28.96 -0.77
C ASN A 154 -15.37 29.16 -2.30
N VAL A 155 -15.54 28.09 -3.09
CA VAL A 155 -15.40 28.14 -4.55
C VAL A 155 -16.74 28.52 -5.18
N SER A 156 -16.81 29.70 -5.80
CA SER A 156 -18.00 30.14 -6.53
C SER A 156 -18.02 29.58 -7.96
N LEU A 157 -19.14 28.97 -8.35
CA LEU A 157 -19.34 28.40 -9.68
C LEU A 157 -19.82 29.42 -10.72
N SER A 158 -19.92 30.70 -10.34
CA SER A 158 -20.30 31.81 -11.22
C SER A 158 -19.11 32.51 -11.87
N GLN A 159 -17.87 32.12 -11.54
CA GLN A 159 -16.66 32.69 -12.14
C GLN A 159 -16.05 31.70 -13.14
N PRO A 160 -15.88 32.11 -14.42
CA PRO A 160 -15.12 31.34 -15.41
C PRO A 160 -13.61 31.39 -15.14
N ASP A 161 -13.14 32.20 -14.19
CA ASP A 161 -11.73 32.36 -13.84
C ASP A 161 -11.29 31.29 -12.83
N ILE A 162 -11.30 30.03 -13.28
CA ILE A 162 -10.47 28.98 -12.68
C ILE A 162 -9.27 28.82 -13.62
N ILE A 163 -8.19 29.55 -13.30
CA ILE A 163 -6.86 29.39 -13.91
C ILE A 163 -6.29 28.06 -13.44
#